data_AF-A0A924IXL7-F1
#
_entry.id   AF-A0A924IXL7-F1
#
_cell.length_a   1.000
_cell.length_b   1.000
_cell.length_c   1.000
_cell.angle_alpha   90.00
_cell.angle_beta   90.00
_cell.angle_gamma   90.00
#
_symmetry.space_group_name_H-M   'P 1'
#
loop_
_entity.id
_entity.type
_entity.pdbx_description
1 polymer ?
#
loop_
_entity_poly.entity_id
_entity_poly.type
_entity_poly.pdbx_seq_one_letter_code
_entity_poly.pdbx_strand_id
1 'polypeptide(L)'
;MNTLFLTVSINAVETFTLPANIVSVEQTVVLVQALIQNRPKTIFIEIKHSQLNTLLELTDIAPYELWYFNEKKEFTGKSFSLQNGNASFQIQTQARFIALVPYGINYSVVSTSDTIHDSKKCSLSATYLEESAPFSIERAEWTL
;
A
#
# COMPACT_ATOMS: atom_id res chain seq x y z
N MET A 1 -12.51 -5.35 -16.50
CA MET A 1 -11.16 -5.20 -15.92
C MET A 1 -11.29 -5.59 -14.45
N ASN A 2 -10.53 -6.57 -13.97
CA ASN A 2 -10.66 -7.04 -12.58
C ASN A 2 -9.85 -6.12 -11.67
N THR A 3 -10.52 -5.37 -10.79
CA THR A 3 -9.87 -4.56 -9.76
C THR A 3 -9.64 -5.42 -8.53
N LEU A 4 -8.39 -5.53 -8.09
CA LEU A 4 -8.04 -6.19 -6.84
C LEU A 4 -8.12 -5.18 -5.70
N PHE A 5 -8.65 -5.61 -4.56
CA PHE A 5 -8.71 -4.80 -3.35
C PHE A 5 -7.80 -5.39 -2.27
N LEU A 6 -7.03 -4.51 -1.64
CA LEU A 6 -6.29 -4.81 -0.42
C LEU A 6 -7.18 -4.44 0.76
N THR A 7 -7.51 -5.41 1.60
CA THR A 7 -8.25 -5.20 2.85
C THR A 7 -7.32 -5.37 4.03
N VAL A 8 -7.05 -4.27 4.72
CA VAL A 8 -6.12 -4.23 5.87
C VAL A 8 -6.90 -3.92 7.14
N SER A 9 -6.80 -4.82 8.12
CA SER A 9 -7.32 -4.59 9.46
C SER A 9 -6.20 -4.13 10.38
N ILE A 10 -6.36 -2.96 10.99
CA ILE A 10 -5.42 -2.36 11.95
C ILE A 10 -6.03 -2.52 13.35
N ASN A 11 -5.28 -3.16 14.25
CA ASN A 11 -5.66 -3.42 15.65
C ASN A 11 -7.01 -4.15 15.83
N ALA A 12 -7.53 -4.82 14.79
CA ALA A 12 -8.85 -5.43 14.75
C ALA A 12 -10.03 -4.46 14.98
N VAL A 13 -9.80 -3.15 14.86
CA VAL A 13 -10.81 -2.10 15.06
C VAL A 13 -11.11 -1.36 13.76
N GLU A 14 -10.07 -1.03 12.99
CA GLU A 14 -10.20 -0.28 11.75
C GLU A 14 -9.89 -1.18 10.57
N THR A 15 -10.77 -1.20 9.57
CA THR A 15 -10.53 -1.92 8.32
C THR A 15 -10.54 -0.95 7.15
N PHE A 16 -9.45 -0.95 6.40
CA PHE A 16 -9.27 -0.17 5.18
C PHE A 16 -9.38 -1.11 3.98
N THR A 17 -10.22 -0.75 3.01
CA THR A 17 -10.29 -1.44 1.73
C THR A 17 -9.90 -0.46 0.64
N LEU A 18 -8.89 -0.81 -0.15
CA LEU A 18 -8.34 0.08 -1.16
C LEU A 18 -7.97 -0.69 -2.44
N PRO A 19 -8.12 -0.09 -3.63
CA PRO A 19 -7.72 -0.73 -4.87
C PRO A 19 -6.20 -0.87 -4.90
N ALA A 20 -5.69 -2.06 -5.22
CA ALA A 20 -4.26 -2.34 -5.20
C ALA A 20 -3.83 -3.19 -6.40
N ASN A 21 -2.63 -2.94 -6.90
CA ASN A 21 -1.96 -3.84 -7.84
C ASN A 21 -0.95 -4.69 -7.08
N ILE A 22 -0.96 -5.99 -7.32
CA ILE A 22 0.04 -6.90 -6.74
C ILE A 22 1.23 -6.98 -7.70
N VAL A 23 2.43 -6.78 -7.17
CA VAL A 23 3.68 -6.92 -7.92
C VAL A 23 4.62 -7.81 -7.13
N SER A 24 5.12 -8.88 -7.76
CA SER A 24 6.21 -9.68 -7.21
C SER A 24 7.55 -9.15 -7.73
N VAL A 25 8.53 -9.01 -6.84
CA VAL A 25 9.88 -8.54 -7.17
C VAL A 25 10.94 -9.54 -6.71
N GLU A 26 11.96 -9.74 -7.53
CA GLU A 26 13.12 -10.60 -7.22
C GLU A 26 14.42 -9.79 -7.06
N GLN A 27 14.37 -8.49 -7.35
CA GLN A 27 15.52 -7.60 -7.24
C GLN A 27 15.68 -7.12 -5.79
N THR A 28 16.93 -7.05 -5.33
CA THR A 28 17.29 -6.53 -4.01
C THR A 28 17.18 -5.01 -3.93
N VAL A 29 17.16 -4.35 -5.09
CA VAL A 29 16.90 -2.92 -5.25
C VAL A 29 15.64 -2.77 -6.08
N VAL A 30 14.62 -2.15 -5.51
CA VAL A 30 13.32 -1.93 -6.15
C VAL A 30 13.20 -0.45 -6.49
N LEU A 31 13.21 -0.15 -7.79
CA LEU A 31 12.95 1.20 -8.29
C LEU A 31 11.44 1.46 -8.28
N VAL A 32 10.95 2.14 -7.24
CA VAL A 32 9.50 2.32 -7.03
C VAL A 32 8.88 3.14 -8.16
N GLN A 33 9.60 4.13 -8.69
CA GLN A 33 9.16 4.94 -9.84
C GLN A 33 8.76 4.08 -11.05
N ALA A 34 9.50 3.00 -11.32
CA ALA A 34 9.21 2.08 -12.42
C ALA A 34 7.91 1.28 -12.21
N LEU A 35 7.55 1.00 -10.95
CA LEU A 35 6.31 0.30 -10.60
C LEU A 35 5.09 1.21 -10.70
N ILE A 36 5.22 2.46 -10.24
CA ILE A 36 4.11 3.41 -10.19
C ILE A 36 3.87 4.13 -11.53
N GLN A 37 4.86 4.16 -12.43
CA GLN A 37 4.78 4.80 -13.75
C GLN A 37 4.32 6.27 -13.68
N ASN A 38 4.80 7.01 -12.67
CA ASN A 38 4.44 8.41 -12.39
C ASN A 38 2.94 8.66 -12.16
N ARG A 39 2.16 7.63 -11.82
CA ARG A 39 0.76 7.78 -11.41
C ARG A 39 0.59 7.25 -9.99
N PRO A 40 0.23 8.12 -9.01
CA PRO A 40 -0.07 7.68 -7.66
C PRO A 40 -1.14 6.58 -7.67
N LYS A 41 -0.75 5.40 -7.24
CA LYS A 41 -1.62 4.22 -7.09
C LYS A 41 -1.08 3.34 -5.98
N THR A 42 -1.96 2.55 -5.38
CA THR A 42 -1.52 1.58 -4.38
C THR A 42 -0.92 0.34 -5.03
N ILE A 43 0.25 -0.06 -4.54
CA ILE A 43 0.96 -1.26 -4.98
C ILE A 43 1.24 -2.13 -3.77
N PHE A 44 0.84 -3.40 -3.82
CA PHE A 44 1.23 -4.42 -2.87
C PHE A 44 2.42 -5.21 -3.44
N ILE A 45 3.59 -4.98 -2.87
CA ILE A 45 4.86 -5.58 -3.27
C ILE A 45 5.07 -6.89 -2.50
N GLU A 46 5.29 -7.98 -3.21
CA GLU A 46 5.76 -9.26 -2.68
C GLU A 46 7.23 -9.48 -3.05
N ILE A 47 8.12 -9.41 -2.07
CA ILE A 47 9.57 -9.60 -2.27
C ILE A 47 9.89 -11.10 -2.20
N LYS A 48 10.46 -11.65 -3.27
CA LYS A 48 10.68 -13.10 -3.43
C LYS A 48 12.15 -13.55 -3.30
N HIS A 49 13.11 -12.62 -3.35
CA HIS A 49 14.52 -12.98 -3.24
C HIS A 49 14.91 -13.42 -1.82
N SER A 50 16.02 -14.17 -1.71
CA SER A 50 16.51 -14.71 -0.45
C SER A 50 17.30 -13.73 0.43
N GLN A 51 17.80 -12.62 -0.14
CA GLN A 51 18.58 -11.63 0.63
C GLN A 51 17.77 -11.03 1.78
N LEU A 52 18.43 -10.78 2.92
CA LEU A 52 17.77 -10.30 4.15
C LEU A 52 17.08 -8.94 3.96
N ASN A 53 17.74 -8.04 3.25
CA ASN A 53 17.27 -6.67 3.07
C ASN A 53 16.89 -6.42 1.62
N THR A 54 15.90 -5.55 1.45
CA THR A 54 15.51 -4.94 0.18
C THR A 54 15.68 -3.44 0.30
N LEU A 55 16.26 -2.82 -0.70
CA LEU A 55 16.36 -1.37 -0.83
C LEU A 55 15.23 -0.87 -1.72
N LEU A 56 14.33 -0.08 -1.16
CA LEU A 56 13.31 0.64 -1.91
C LEU A 56 13.89 2.00 -2.30
N GLU A 57 14.03 2.23 -3.60
CA GLU A 57 14.42 3.52 -4.15
C GLU A 57 13.17 4.35 -4.43
N LEU A 58 13.03 5.44 -3.68
CA LEU A 58 11.83 6.27 -3.55
C LEU A 58 12.14 7.73 -3.92
N THR A 59 13.24 7.97 -4.65
CA THR A 59 13.58 9.29 -5.20
C THR A 59 12.59 9.70 -6.29
N ASP A 60 12.26 11.00 -6.36
CA ASP A 60 11.44 11.62 -7.41
C ASP A 60 10.08 10.94 -7.64
N ILE A 61 9.45 10.48 -6.56
CA ILE A 61 8.06 10.01 -6.57
C ILE A 61 7.19 10.85 -5.64
N ALA A 62 5.87 10.82 -5.86
CA ALA A 62 4.91 11.44 -4.95
C ALA A 62 5.01 10.83 -3.53
N PRO A 63 4.58 11.52 -2.47
CA PRO A 63 4.55 10.96 -1.13
C PRO A 63 3.74 9.66 -0.98
N TYR A 64 4.27 8.73 -0.19
CA TYR A 64 3.68 7.42 0.08
C TYR A 64 3.77 7.04 1.55
N GLU A 65 2.73 6.39 2.06
CA GLU A 65 2.82 5.52 3.22
C GLU A 65 3.32 4.14 2.80
N LEU A 66 4.25 3.58 3.56
CA LEU A 66 4.71 2.20 3.41
C LEU A 66 4.11 1.40 4.54
N TRP A 67 3.17 0.51 4.22
CA TRP A 67 2.55 -0.38 5.20
C TRP A 67 3.24 -1.73 5.14
N TYR A 68 3.73 -2.21 6.28
CA TYR A 68 4.50 -3.44 6.39
C TYR A 68 3.61 -4.57 6.91
N PHE A 69 3.87 -5.77 6.40
CA PHE A 69 3.16 -6.96 6.80
C PHE A 69 4.13 -8.12 7.10
N ASN A 70 3.75 -8.97 8.05
CA ASN A 70 4.50 -10.18 8.38
C ASN A 70 4.24 -11.31 7.35
N GLU A 71 4.83 -12.49 7.59
CA GLU A 71 4.70 -13.64 6.69
C GLU A 71 3.28 -14.19 6.56
N LYS A 72 2.43 -13.97 7.57
CA LYS A 72 1.00 -14.28 7.55
C LYS A 72 0.18 -13.16 6.90
N LYS A 73 0.86 -12.18 6.28
CA LYS A 73 0.31 -10.94 5.72
C LYS A 73 -0.38 -10.05 6.75
N GLU A 74 -0.12 -10.18 8.04
CA GLU A 74 -0.74 -9.35 9.08
C GLU A 74 -0.02 -7.99 9.16
N PHE A 75 -0.76 -6.89 9.31
CA PHE A 75 -0.19 -5.54 9.40
C PHE A 75 0.72 -5.43 10.64
N THR A 76 1.96 -4.96 10.45
CA THR A 76 2.96 -4.83 11.52
C THR A 76 3.35 -3.40 11.83
N GLY A 77 3.06 -2.46 10.93
CA GLY A 77 3.38 -1.05 11.13
C GLY A 77 3.44 -0.30 9.81
N LYS A 78 3.71 1.00 9.89
CA LYS A 78 3.90 1.85 8.73
C LYS A 78 5.02 2.86 8.89
N SER A 79 5.60 3.28 7.77
CA SER A 79 6.50 4.43 7.68
C SER A 79 6.04 5.35 6.55
N PHE A 80 6.70 6.50 6.40
CA PHE A 80 6.32 7.51 5.42
C PHE A 80 7.52 7.89 4.56
N SER A 81 7.27 8.00 3.26
CA SER A 81 8.12 8.68 2.30
C SER A 81 7.43 10.01 1.97
N LEU A 82 7.87 11.09 2.63
CA LEU A 82 7.30 12.44 2.46
C LEU A 82 8.25 13.36 1.68
N GLN A 83 9.26 12.79 1.02
CA GLN A 83 10.29 13.57 0.36
C GLN A 83 9.73 14.17 -0.94
N ASN A 84 9.75 15.52 -1.00
CA ASN A 84 9.23 16.30 -2.13
C ASN A 84 10.35 17.06 -2.88
N GLY A 85 11.58 16.55 -2.88
CA GLY A 85 12.72 17.23 -3.51
C GLY A 85 13.70 16.27 -4.18
N ASN A 86 14.59 16.81 -5.00
CA ASN A 86 15.49 16.07 -5.90
C ASN A 86 16.65 15.33 -5.21
N ALA A 87 16.64 15.25 -3.88
CA ALA A 87 17.63 14.48 -3.15
C ALA A 87 17.25 13.00 -3.22
N SER A 88 18.27 12.14 -3.23
CA SER A 88 18.06 10.69 -3.19
C SER A 88 17.37 10.27 -1.89
N PHE A 89 16.31 9.48 -1.98
CA PHE A 89 15.56 8.94 -0.85
C PHE A 89 15.38 7.43 -0.95
N GLN A 90 15.91 6.71 0.03
CA GLN A 90 15.91 5.26 0.05
C GLN A 90 15.44 4.73 1.40
N ILE A 91 14.70 3.63 1.37
CA ILE A 91 14.33 2.86 2.57
C ILE A 91 14.87 1.44 2.43
N GLN A 92 15.67 1.01 3.40
CA GLN A 92 16.09 -0.38 3.54
C GLN A 92 15.14 -1.11 4.49
N THR A 93 14.62 -2.26 4.09
CA THR A 93 13.65 -3.02 4.88
C THR A 93 13.86 -4.52 4.78
N GLN A 94 13.48 -5.24 5.85
CA GLN A 94 13.43 -6.71 5.90
C GLN A 94 12.02 -7.25 5.65
N ALA A 95 11.02 -6.37 5.55
CA ALA A 95 9.65 -6.78 5.27
C ALA A 95 9.58 -7.45 3.89
N ARG A 96 8.85 -8.56 3.80
CA ARG A 96 8.63 -9.28 2.53
C ARG A 96 7.34 -8.86 1.81
N PHE A 97 6.46 -8.22 2.54
CA PHE A 97 5.15 -7.78 2.09
C PHE A 97 4.98 -6.31 2.46
N ILE A 98 4.81 -5.46 1.46
CA ILE A 98 4.79 -4.01 1.63
C ILE A 98 3.68 -3.44 0.74
N ALA A 99 2.76 -2.66 1.31
CA ALA A 99 1.85 -1.84 0.52
C ALA A 99 2.38 -0.41 0.45
N LEU A 100 2.60 0.09 -0.76
CA LEU A 100 2.81 1.50 -1.04
C LEU A 100 1.44 2.14 -1.21
N VAL A 101 0.98 2.89 -0.22
CA VAL A 101 -0.31 3.61 -0.26
C VAL A 101 -0.03 5.10 -0.47
N PRO A 102 -0.54 5.75 -1.53
CA PRO A 102 -0.30 7.18 -1.73
C PRO A 102 -0.74 8.00 -0.52
N TYR A 103 0.12 8.91 -0.09
CA TYR A 103 -0.14 9.76 1.08
C TYR A 103 -1.22 10.81 0.77
N GLY A 104 -2.05 11.13 1.77
CA GLY A 104 -3.11 12.14 1.63
C GLY A 104 -4.32 11.70 0.81
N ILE A 105 -4.41 10.43 0.40
CA ILE A 105 -5.63 9.88 -0.18
C ILE A 105 -6.54 9.36 0.93
N ASN A 106 -7.76 9.90 1.00
CA ASN A 106 -8.81 9.39 1.87
C ASN A 106 -9.47 8.16 1.22
N TYR A 107 -9.28 7.00 1.82
CA TYR A 107 -10.02 5.79 1.44
C TYR A 107 -11.25 5.64 2.33
N SER A 108 -12.38 5.22 1.75
CA SER A 108 -13.61 4.96 2.50
C SER A 108 -13.38 3.83 3.50
N VAL A 109 -13.50 4.13 4.79
CA VAL A 109 -13.50 3.12 5.86
C VAL A 109 -14.78 2.29 5.72
N VAL A 110 -14.64 0.99 5.55
CA VAL A 110 -15.78 0.07 5.60
C VAL A 110 -15.85 -0.48 7.01
N SER A 111 -16.62 0.17 7.89
CA SER A 111 -16.89 -0.37 9.22
C SER A 111 -17.86 -1.54 9.08
N THR A 112 -17.38 -2.77 9.23
CA THR A 112 -18.28 -3.92 9.44
C THR A 112 -18.76 -3.90 10.88
N SER A 113 -19.93 -3.33 11.13
CA SER A 113 -20.71 -3.63 12.31
C SER A 113 -21.04 -5.13 12.29
N ASP A 114 -20.57 -5.84 13.32
CA ASP A 114 -20.91 -7.21 13.69
C ASP A 114 -20.45 -8.33 12.74
N THR A 115 -19.16 -8.67 12.75
CA THR A 115 -18.76 -10.08 12.62
C THR A 115 -17.40 -10.35 13.26
N ILE A 116 -17.40 -11.10 14.36
CA ILE A 116 -16.20 -11.66 14.98
C ILE A 116 -15.69 -12.76 14.04
N HIS A 117 -14.66 -12.48 13.25
CA HIS A 117 -13.85 -13.52 12.61
C HIS A 117 -12.36 -13.16 12.64
N ASP A 118 -11.64 -13.87 13.49
CA ASP A 118 -10.18 -14.07 13.55
C ASP A 118 -9.30 -12.81 13.35
N SER A 119 -9.02 -12.18 14.48
CA SER A 119 -8.56 -10.80 14.72
C SER A 119 -7.14 -10.42 14.29
N LYS A 120 -6.54 -11.06 13.26
CA LYS A 120 -5.18 -10.70 12.82
C LYS A 120 -4.92 -10.73 11.32
N LYS A 121 -5.87 -11.15 10.47
CA LYS A 121 -5.58 -11.43 9.06
C LYS A 121 -5.82 -10.22 8.15
N CYS A 122 -4.81 -9.79 7.41
CA CYS A 122 -5.02 -9.07 6.14
C CYS A 122 -5.56 -10.08 5.13
N SER A 123 -6.66 -9.76 4.47
CA SER A 123 -7.20 -10.60 3.40
C SER A 123 -7.12 -9.82 2.10
N LEU A 124 -6.50 -10.43 1.10
CA LEU A 124 -6.55 -9.95 -0.26
C LEU A 124 -7.84 -10.52 -0.86
N SER A 125 -8.94 -9.79 -0.66
CA SER A 125 -10.26 -10.21 -1.13
C SER A 125 -10.48 -9.63 -2.53
N ALA A 126 -10.57 -10.51 -3.54
CA ALA A 126 -11.11 -10.13 -4.83
C ALA A 126 -12.64 -10.00 -4.70
N THR A 127 -13.11 -8.90 -4.13
CA THR A 127 -14.55 -8.64 -3.97
C THR A 127 -14.97 -7.55 -4.93
N TYR A 128 -16.00 -7.85 -5.71
CA TYR A 128 -16.66 -6.93 -6.62
C TYR A 128 -17.56 -6.00 -5.79
N LEU A 129 -17.43 -4.69 -6.01
CA LEU A 129 -18.40 -3.72 -5.49
C LEU A 129 -19.47 -3.48 -6.55
N GLU A 130 -20.73 -3.38 -6.12
CA GLU A 130 -21.81 -2.93 -7.00
C GLU A 130 -21.61 -1.46 -7.40
N GLU A 131 -22.09 -1.16 -8.60
CA GLU A 131 -21.88 0.07 -9.34
C GLU A 131 -22.63 1.25 -8.71
N SER A 132 -22.11 1.79 -7.60
CA SER A 132 -22.47 3.13 -7.13
C SER A 132 -21.49 3.69 -6.11
N ALA A 133 -20.39 4.26 -6.59
CA ALA A 133 -19.90 5.56 -6.11
C ALA A 133 -18.74 5.98 -7.03
N PRO A 134 -18.88 7.09 -7.78
CA PRO A 134 -17.74 7.63 -8.51
C PRO A 134 -16.60 7.87 -7.50
N PHE A 135 -15.45 7.26 -7.74
CA PHE A 135 -14.21 7.70 -7.10
C PHE A 135 -13.92 9.11 -7.63
N SER A 136 -14.50 10.11 -6.98
CA SER A 136 -14.09 11.49 -7.19
C SER A 136 -12.66 11.58 -6.68
N ILE A 137 -11.71 11.62 -7.62
CA ILE A 137 -10.38 12.17 -7.37
C ILE A 137 -10.61 13.67 -7.12
N GLU A 138 -11.20 14.03 -5.99
CA GLU A 138 -11.24 15.42 -5.58
C GLU A 138 -9.81 15.79 -5.20
N ARG A 139 -9.28 16.70 -6.02
CA ARG A 139 -7.96 17.29 -5.95
C ARG A 139 -7.56 17.53 -4.50
N ALA A 140 -6.48 16.91 -4.07
CA ALA A 140 -5.66 17.48 -3.02
C ALA A 140 -5.15 18.84 -3.55
N GLU A 141 -5.91 19.90 -3.28
CA GLU A 141 -5.43 21.27 -3.48
C GLU A 141 -4.37 21.53 -2.41
N TRP A 142 -3.11 21.49 -2.84
CA TRP A 142 -1.98 21.91 -2.05
C TRP A 142 -1.95 23.45 -2.04
N THR A 143 -2.27 24.07 -0.92
CA THR A 143 -1.78 25.43 -0.62
C THR A 143 -0.42 25.34 0.05
N LEU A 144 0.56 26.03 -0.56
CA LEU A 144 1.95 26.21 -0.12
C LEU A 144 2.06 26.75 1.31
#